data_AF-A0A382VY89-F1
#
_entry.id   AF-A0A382VY89-F1
#
_cell.length_a   1.000
_cell.length_b   1.000
_cell.length_c   1.000
_cell.angle_alpha   90.00
_cell.angle_beta   90.00
_cell.angle_gamma   90.00
#
_symmetry.space_group_name_H-M   'P 1'
#
loop_
_entity.id
_entity.type
_entity.pdbx_description
1 polymer ?
#
loop_
_entity_poly.entity_id
_entity_poly.type
_entity_poly.pdbx_seq_one_letter_code
_entity_poly.pdbx_strand_id
1 'polypeptide(L)'
;KDGKFIKPFIELSDLGPLSQPLHSSQYPSLPEVYVQNASLEIAHTRVVYKDSNISGAKVIPFITENDEGIDVNVEEDWALAKIMINNKKAELPKVIIQPFN
;
A
#
# COMPACT_ATOMS: atom_id res chain seq x y z
N LYS A 1 -1.20 -21.94 23.02
CA LYS A 1 -1.85 -21.49 21.77
C LYS A 1 -2.29 -22.75 21.04
N ASP A 2 -3.58 -23.06 21.06
CA ASP A 2 -4.15 -24.25 20.42
C ASP A 2 -3.67 -24.29 18.97
N GLY A 3 -2.94 -25.33 18.58
CA GLY A 3 -2.25 -25.48 17.29
C GLY A 3 -3.19 -25.55 16.08
N LYS A 4 -4.02 -24.53 15.91
CA LYS A 4 -4.90 -24.35 14.77
C LYS A 4 -4.03 -24.02 13.56
N PHE A 5 -4.33 -24.70 12.46
CA PHE A 5 -3.74 -24.39 11.16
C PHE A 5 -4.00 -22.93 10.79
N ILE A 6 -3.01 -22.30 10.17
CA ILE A 6 -3.15 -20.95 9.62
C ILE A 6 -3.95 -21.08 8.31
N LYS A 7 -4.96 -20.24 8.12
CA LYS A 7 -5.66 -20.14 6.84
C LYS A 7 -4.81 -19.30 5.88
N PRO A 8 -4.40 -19.83 4.71
CA PRO A 8 -3.65 -19.03 3.75
C PRO A 8 -4.57 -17.95 3.15
N PHE A 9 -3.98 -16.80 2.80
CA PHE A 9 -4.67 -15.73 2.08
C PHE A 9 -5.09 -16.15 0.67
N ILE A 10 -4.28 -17.04 0.06
CA ILE A 10 -4.51 -17.61 -1.27
C ILE A 10 -5.00 -19.05 -1.10
N GLU A 11 -6.11 -19.40 -1.74
CA GLU A 11 -6.73 -20.71 -1.59
C GLU A 11 -5.95 -21.77 -2.37
N LEU A 12 -6.09 -23.05 -2.00
CA LEU A 12 -5.40 -24.17 -2.66
C LEU A 12 -5.72 -24.30 -4.16
N SER A 13 -6.89 -23.81 -4.56
CA SER A 13 -7.37 -23.81 -5.95
C SER A 13 -6.71 -22.74 -6.82
N ASP A 14 -6.03 -21.75 -6.23
CA ASP A 14 -5.37 -20.71 -6.99
C ASP A 14 -3.99 -21.21 -7.44
N LEU A 15 -3.86 -21.41 -8.76
CA LEU A 15 -2.71 -22.07 -9.36
C LEU A 15 -1.76 -21.06 -10.01
N GLY A 16 -0.46 -21.29 -9.82
CA GLY A 16 0.60 -20.59 -10.51
C GLY A 16 0.83 -21.11 -11.94
N PRO A 17 1.84 -20.59 -12.64
CA PRO A 17 2.08 -20.85 -14.07
C PRO A 17 2.29 -22.32 -14.46
N LEU A 18 2.74 -23.19 -13.53
CA LEU A 18 2.94 -24.62 -13.77
C LEU A 18 1.86 -25.48 -13.09
N SER A 19 0.68 -24.90 -12.83
CA SER A 19 -0.45 -25.57 -12.16
C SER A 19 -0.18 -26.03 -10.71
N GLN A 20 0.85 -25.49 -10.06
CA GLN A 20 1.11 -25.67 -8.63
C GLN A 20 0.31 -24.67 -7.79
N PRO A 21 -0.05 -24.97 -6.54
CA PRO A 21 -0.66 -23.99 -5.65
C PRO A 21 0.22 -22.73 -5.49
N LEU A 22 -0.39 -21.55 -5.48
CA LEU A 22 0.34 -20.28 -5.36
C LEU A 22 1.17 -20.18 -4.08
N HIS A 23 0.72 -20.74 -2.95
CA HIS A 23 1.52 -20.76 -1.71
C HIS A 23 2.79 -21.62 -1.79
N SER A 24 2.94 -22.43 -2.84
CA SER A 24 4.16 -23.19 -3.17
C SER A 24 4.95 -22.58 -4.34
N SER A 25 4.53 -21.41 -4.83
CA SER A 25 5.15 -20.74 -5.98
C SER A 25 6.29 -19.81 -5.54
N GLN A 26 7.27 -19.62 -6.42
CA GLN A 26 8.34 -18.65 -6.19
C GLN A 26 7.77 -17.23 -6.26
N TYR A 27 8.34 -16.30 -5.49
CA TYR A 27 7.88 -14.89 -5.43
C TYR A 27 7.63 -14.25 -6.80
N PRO A 28 8.51 -14.38 -7.83
CA PRO A 28 8.28 -13.77 -9.15
C PRO A 28 7.07 -14.32 -9.92
N SER A 29 6.52 -15.46 -9.51
CA SER A 29 5.35 -16.09 -10.13
C SER A 29 4.05 -15.80 -9.38
N LEU A 30 4.11 -15.06 -8.28
CA LEU A 30 2.93 -14.60 -7.57
C LEU A 30 2.30 -13.42 -8.31
N PRO A 31 0.97 -13.23 -8.19
CA PRO A 31 0.32 -12.06 -8.75
C PRO A 31 0.86 -10.78 -8.11
N GLU A 32 0.83 -9.70 -8.88
CA GLU A 32 1.15 -8.37 -8.38
C GLU A 32 0.07 -7.94 -7.37
N VAL A 33 0.51 -7.44 -6.20
CA VAL A 33 -0.35 -6.95 -5.14
C VAL A 33 0.10 -5.55 -4.75
N TYR A 34 -0.85 -4.62 -4.71
CA TYR A 34 -0.63 -3.27 -4.22
C TYR A 34 -1.14 -3.13 -2.79
N VAL A 35 -0.38 -2.44 -1.95
CA VAL A 35 -0.73 -2.17 -0.55
C VAL A 35 -0.94 -0.68 -0.39
N GLN A 36 -2.05 -0.29 0.24
CA GLN A 36 -2.37 1.11 0.52
C GLN A 36 -1.49 1.62 1.67
N ASN A 37 -0.90 2.81 1.51
CA ASN A 37 0.09 3.39 2.42
C ASN A 37 -0.42 4.60 3.23
N ALA A 38 -1.74 4.81 3.26
CA ALA A 38 -2.40 5.94 3.94
C ALA A 38 -2.04 7.35 3.45
N SER A 39 -1.18 7.53 2.44
CA SER A 39 -0.64 8.85 2.08
C SER A 39 -1.63 9.77 1.36
N LEU A 40 -2.45 9.24 0.45
CA LEU A 40 -3.43 10.02 -0.33
C LEU A 40 -4.72 9.23 -0.54
N GLU A 41 -5.85 9.87 -0.26
CA GLU A 41 -7.16 9.37 -0.66
C GLU A 41 -8.03 10.50 -1.19
N ILE A 42 -8.63 10.29 -2.37
CA ILE A 42 -9.57 11.22 -2.99
C ILE A 42 -10.84 10.43 -3.29
N ALA A 43 -11.94 10.81 -2.63
CA ALA A 43 -13.23 10.18 -2.81
C ALA A 43 -14.34 11.22 -2.97
N HIS A 44 -15.38 10.87 -3.72
CA HIS A 44 -16.58 11.68 -3.79
C HIS A 44 -17.33 11.59 -2.44
N THR A 45 -17.85 12.71 -1.93
CA THR A 45 -18.54 12.77 -0.61
C THR A 45 -19.64 11.71 -0.44
N ARG A 46 -20.38 11.41 -1.52
CA ARG A 46 -21.34 10.29 -1.61
C ARG A 46 -20.80 8.95 -1.06
N VAL A 47 -19.52 8.64 -1.23
CA VAL A 47 -18.91 7.37 -0.80
C VAL A 47 -19.11 7.17 0.71
N VAL A 48 -18.83 8.20 1.50
CA VAL A 48 -19.02 8.18 2.95
C VAL A 48 -20.50 7.95 3.31
N TYR A 49 -21.43 8.66 2.66
CA TYR A 49 -22.85 8.62 3.02
C TYR A 49 -23.61 7.41 2.51
N LYS A 50 -23.20 6.83 1.37
CA LYS A 50 -23.92 5.74 0.71
C LYS A 50 -23.24 4.39 0.93
N ASP A 51 -21.91 4.37 0.82
CA ASP A 51 -21.13 3.13 0.80
C ASP A 51 -20.52 2.83 2.20
N SER A 52 -20.63 3.77 3.14
CA SER A 52 -20.20 3.64 4.54
C SER A 52 -18.75 3.20 4.71
N ASN A 53 -17.88 3.62 3.78
CA ASN A 53 -16.44 3.42 3.81
C ASN A 53 -15.74 4.62 3.15
N ILE A 54 -14.41 4.56 3.04
CA ILE A 54 -13.61 5.69 2.57
C ILE A 54 -13.21 5.59 1.07
N SER A 55 -13.14 4.38 0.50
CA SER A 55 -12.60 4.15 -0.85
C SER A 55 -13.67 3.85 -1.93
N GLY A 56 -14.90 3.54 -1.52
CA GLY A 56 -15.99 3.12 -2.41
C GLY A 56 -15.78 1.72 -3.01
N ALA A 57 -16.60 1.37 -4.00
CA ALA A 57 -16.55 0.05 -4.67
C ALA A 57 -15.68 0.02 -5.94
N LYS A 58 -15.21 1.18 -6.41
CA LYS A 58 -14.35 1.31 -7.60
C LYS A 58 -13.16 2.19 -7.23
N VAL A 59 -11.98 1.59 -7.30
CA VAL A 59 -10.73 2.23 -6.87
C VAL A 59 -9.80 2.35 -8.08
N ILE A 60 -9.19 3.53 -8.23
CA ILE A 60 -8.08 3.75 -9.16
C ILE A 60 -6.86 4.08 -8.28
N PRO A 61 -5.74 3.37 -8.44
CA PRO A 61 -4.57 3.61 -7.61
C PRO A 61 -3.83 4.88 -8.04
N PHE A 62 -3.26 5.59 -7.07
CA PHE A 62 -2.15 6.51 -7.27
C PHE A 62 -0.90 5.81 -6.76
N ILE A 63 0.02 5.48 -7.67
CA ILE A 63 1.24 4.72 -7.32
C ILE A 63 2.30 5.70 -6.85
N THR A 64 2.67 5.59 -5.58
CA THR A 64 3.76 6.36 -4.98
C THR A 64 5.13 5.83 -5.41
N GLU A 65 6.09 6.72 -5.56
CA GLU A 65 7.48 6.38 -5.88
C GLU A 65 8.37 6.55 -4.65
N ASN A 66 9.36 5.66 -4.50
CA ASN A 66 10.38 5.72 -3.45
C ASN A 66 9.79 5.84 -2.03
N ASP A 67 9.92 7.01 -1.39
CA ASP A 67 9.58 7.26 0.02
C ASP A 67 8.31 8.10 0.22
N GLU A 68 7.60 8.41 -0.86
CA GLU A 68 6.33 9.14 -0.81
C GLU A 68 5.26 8.43 0.04
N GLY A 69 5.43 7.12 0.25
CA GLY A 69 4.55 6.27 1.05
C GLY A 69 4.98 6.02 2.49
N ILE A 70 5.94 6.78 3.04
CA ILE A 70 6.38 6.58 4.42
C ILE A 70 5.26 6.92 5.42
N ASP A 71 4.95 5.98 6.31
CA ASP A 71 3.98 6.13 7.38
C ASP A 71 4.70 6.18 8.73
N VAL A 72 4.25 7.05 9.63
CA VAL A 72 4.93 7.33 10.90
C VAL A 72 3.98 7.06 12.06
N ASN A 73 4.14 5.90 12.68
CA ASN A 73 3.28 5.43 13.77
C ASN A 73 4.04 5.33 15.10
N VAL A 74 5.34 5.02 15.05
CA VAL A 74 6.20 4.85 16.23
C VAL A 74 7.46 5.72 16.16
N GLU A 75 8.19 5.80 17.26
CA GLU A 75 9.39 6.64 17.38
C GLU A 75 10.49 6.22 16.39
N GLU A 76 10.59 4.92 16.10
CA GLU A 76 11.54 4.36 15.13
C GLU A 76 11.26 4.85 13.70
N ASP A 77 9.98 4.96 13.30
CA ASP A 77 9.59 5.48 11.99
C ASP A 77 10.04 6.95 11.84
N TRP A 78 9.88 7.73 12.91
CA TRP A 78 10.35 9.12 12.96
C TRP A 78 11.87 9.22 12.87
N ALA A 79 12.60 8.34 13.55
CA ALA A 79 14.05 8.26 13.46
C ALA A 79 14.50 7.93 12.03
N LEU A 80 13.83 6.98 11.37
CA LEU A 80 14.08 6.60 9.99
C LEU A 80 13.85 7.77 9.04
N ALA A 81 12.70 8.45 9.13
CA ALA A 81 12.37 9.61 8.30
C ALA A 81 13.47 10.69 8.38
N LYS A 82 13.95 11.01 9.59
CA LYS A 82 15.05 11.97 9.79
C LYS A 82 16.36 11.52 9.11
N ILE A 83 16.69 10.23 9.22
CA ILE A 83 17.89 9.67 8.57
C ILE A 83 17.77 9.78 7.04
N MET A 84 16.58 9.53 6.49
CA MET A 84 16.33 9.63 5.05
C MET A 84 16.49 11.06 4.55
N ILE A 85 15.92 12.04 5.25
CA ILE A 85 16.05 13.46 4.91
C ILE A 85 17.51 13.92 5.02
N ASN A 86 18.19 13.61 6.14
CA ASN A 86 19.58 14.03 6.36
C ASN A 86 20.55 13.47 5.33
N ASN A 87 20.29 12.25 4.85
CA ASN A 87 21.09 11.59 3.82
C ASN A 87 20.64 11.95 2.39
N LYS A 88 19.67 12.84 2.22
CA LYS A 88 19.06 13.20 0.92
C LYS A 88 18.51 11.99 0.16
N LYS A 89 18.04 10.98 0.90
CA LYS A 89 17.32 9.84 0.34
C LYS A 89 15.84 10.15 0.15
N ALA A 90 15.32 11.08 0.95
CA ALA A 90 13.98 11.65 0.84
C ALA A 90 14.04 13.16 0.66
N GLU A 91 13.29 13.68 -0.30
CA GLU A 91 13.11 15.11 -0.52
C GLU A 91 11.68 15.40 -0.95
N LEU A 92 11.15 16.55 -0.53
CA LEU A 92 9.86 17.01 -1.02
C LEU A 92 10.00 17.50 -2.47
N PRO A 93 9.02 17.21 -3.34
CA PRO A 93 9.05 17.72 -4.71
C PRO A 93 9.01 19.25 -4.72
N LYS A 94 9.77 19.86 -5.63
CA LYS A 94 9.74 21.31 -5.83
C LYS A 94 8.47 21.71 -6.57
N VAL A 95 7.54 22.32 -5.86
CA VAL A 95 6.31 22.86 -6.44
C VAL A 95 6.57 24.28 -6.96
N ILE A 96 6.65 24.42 -8.29
CA ILE A 96 6.92 25.70 -8.98
C ILE A 96 5.63 26.19 -9.68
N ILE A 97 4.52 26.20 -8.95
CA ILE A 97 3.25 26.76 -9.41
C ILE A 97 2.73 27.75 -8.36
N GLN A 98 2.04 28.78 -8.82
CA GLN A 98 1.34 29.70 -7.93
C GLN A 98 0.22 28.92 -7.19
N PRO A 99 0.02 29.16 -5.89
CA PRO A 99 -1.14 28.64 -5.18
C PRO A 99 -2.43 29.04 -5.90
N PHE A 100 -3.46 28.21 -5.80
CA PHE A 100 -4.79 28.56 -6.30
C PHE A 100 -5.33 29.74 -5.46
N ASN A 101 -5.80 30.80 -6.14
CA ASN A 101 -6.41 31.98 -5.51
C ASN A 101 -7.84 31.72 -5.04
#